data_AF-A0A1M4NAL4-F1
#
_entry.id   AF-A0A1M4NAL4-F1
#
_cell.length_a   1.000
_cell.length_b   1.000
_cell.length_c   1.000
_cell.angle_alpha   90.00
_cell.angle_beta   90.00
_cell.angle_gamma   90.00
#
_symmetry.space_group_name_H-M   'P 1'
#
loop_
_entity.id
_entity.type
_entity.pdbx_description
1 polymer ?
#
loop_
_entity_poly.entity_id
_entity_poly.type
_entity_poly.pdbx_seq_one_letter_code
_entity_poly.pdbx_strand_id
1 'polypeptide(L)'
;MKKLATILLLISIFAISIGCSKDRLKYTLNRQKPNTYYYTDMLVKEIKINGISNVLTLETNLNKERNLKDEDIKSLINFFNLIKTKNFLASSPKLPKKPEFKFYISSGNEKYVINVYNEKYISVHPWDGNYPMDYIDMTDMKPLYNLYYFCKYIFEE
;
A
#
# COMPACT_ATOMS: atom_id res chain seq x y z
N MET A 1 50.09 -25.24 21.88
CA MET A 1 48.62 -25.06 21.85
C MET A 1 48.19 -23.61 21.67
N LYS A 2 48.69 -22.64 22.46
CA LYS A 2 48.29 -21.22 22.34
C LYS A 2 48.49 -20.62 20.94
N LYS A 3 49.65 -20.85 20.29
CA LYS A 3 49.95 -20.36 18.92
C LYS A 3 49.04 -20.94 17.83
N LEU A 4 48.58 -22.19 18.01
CA LEU A 4 47.69 -22.89 17.07
C LEU A 4 46.25 -22.37 17.20
N ALA A 5 45.82 -22.07 18.43
CA ALA A 5 44.54 -21.43 18.71
C ALA A 5 44.48 -19.99 18.13
N THR A 6 45.57 -19.22 18.20
CA THR A 6 45.61 -17.87 17.60
C THR A 6 45.50 -17.91 16.07
N ILE A 7 46.13 -18.90 15.43
CA ILE A 7 46.05 -19.07 13.97
C ILE A 7 44.63 -19.46 13.54
N LEU A 8 43.98 -20.38 14.26
CA LEU A 8 42.59 -20.76 14.02
C LEU A 8 41.62 -19.58 14.19
N LEU A 9 41.86 -18.71 15.17
CA LEU A 9 41.06 -17.50 15.39
C LEU A 9 41.22 -16.51 14.22
N LEU A 10 42.44 -16.31 13.72
CA LEU A 10 42.71 -15.43 12.58
C LEU A 10 42.09 -15.95 11.28
N ILE A 11 42.12 -17.27 11.05
CA ILE A 11 41.47 -17.91 9.89
C ILE A 11 39.95 -17.76 9.98
N SER A 12 39.36 -17.92 11.16
CA SER A 12 37.94 -17.68 11.41
C SER A 12 37.53 -16.24 11.05
N ILE A 13 38.30 -15.24 11.49
CA ILE A 13 38.03 -13.82 11.19
C ILE A 13 38.12 -13.54 9.68
N PHE A 14 39.08 -14.17 8.98
CA PHE A 14 39.24 -14.01 7.53
C PHE A 14 38.16 -14.75 6.73
N ALA A 15 37.61 -15.86 7.24
CA ALA A 15 36.51 -16.57 6.59
C ALA A 15 35.20 -15.77 6.63
N ILE A 16 34.98 -14.98 7.69
CA ILE A 16 33.77 -14.15 7.84
C ILE A 16 33.78 -12.94 6.90
N SER A 17 34.95 -12.45 6.48
CA SER A 17 35.07 -11.27 5.60
C SER A 17 34.90 -11.57 4.10
N ILE A 18 34.96 -12.85 3.67
CA ILE A 18 34.80 -13.26 2.27
C ILE A 18 33.30 -13.37 1.87
N GLY A 19 32.38 -13.37 2.84
CA GLY A 19 30.94 -13.50 2.60
C GLY A 19 30.21 -12.26 2.06
N CYS A 20 30.86 -11.09 2.04
CA CYS A 20 30.27 -9.86 1.52
C CYS A 20 30.62 -9.65 0.03
N SER A 21 30.00 -10.44 -0.86
CA SER A 21 30.01 -10.12 -2.29
C SER A 21 29.05 -8.95 -2.57
N LYS A 22 29.58 -7.86 -3.15
CA LYS A 22 28.78 -6.69 -3.57
C LYS A 22 27.64 -7.06 -4.52
N ASP A 23 27.76 -8.18 -5.23
CA ASP A 23 26.73 -8.68 -6.15
C ASP A 23 25.46 -9.17 -5.44
N ARG A 24 25.55 -9.76 -4.23
CA ARG A 24 24.35 -10.16 -3.47
C ARG A 24 23.52 -8.98 -2.97
N LEU A 25 24.16 -7.84 -2.68
CA LEU A 25 23.50 -6.58 -2.32
C LEU A 25 22.76 -5.93 -3.50
N LYS A 26 23.25 -6.15 -4.73
CA LYS A 26 22.65 -5.56 -5.94
C LYS A 26 21.26 -6.15 -6.24
N TYR A 27 21.05 -7.43 -5.94
CA TYR A 27 19.75 -8.11 -6.12
C TYR A 27 18.72 -7.78 -5.02
N THR A 28 19.15 -7.31 -3.85
CA THR A 28 18.25 -6.91 -2.76
C THR A 28 17.88 -5.44 -2.81
N LEU A 29 18.75 -4.56 -3.32
CA LEU A 29 18.55 -3.10 -3.31
C LEU A 29 17.78 -2.55 -4.52
N ASN A 30 17.77 -3.24 -5.67
CA ASN A 30 17.19 -2.74 -6.93
C ASN A 30 15.89 -3.47 -7.34
N ARG A 31 15.03 -3.83 -6.38
CA ARG A 31 13.71 -4.37 -6.72
C ARG A 31 12.85 -3.26 -7.32
N GLN A 32 12.52 -3.39 -8.60
CA GLN A 32 11.52 -2.54 -9.24
C GLN A 32 10.13 -3.10 -8.98
N LYS A 33 9.18 -2.20 -8.76
CA LYS A 33 7.77 -2.55 -8.60
C LYS A 33 7.27 -3.22 -9.91
N PRO A 34 6.60 -4.39 -9.86
CA PRO A 34 6.28 -5.16 -11.07
C PRO A 34 5.35 -4.43 -12.06
N ASN A 35 4.39 -3.66 -11.56
CA ASN A 35 3.45 -2.88 -12.37
C ASN A 35 2.87 -1.72 -11.54
N THR A 36 2.10 -0.84 -12.18
CA THR A 36 1.54 0.38 -11.56
C THR A 36 0.39 0.12 -10.59
N TYR A 37 -0.22 -1.06 -10.65
CA TYR A 37 -1.40 -1.49 -9.89
C TYR A 37 -1.09 -2.65 -8.92
N TYR A 38 0.19 -2.82 -8.56
CA TYR A 38 0.68 -4.02 -7.88
C TYR A 38 0.01 -4.23 -6.53
N TYR A 39 -0.06 -3.17 -5.71
CA TYR A 39 -0.67 -3.27 -4.39
C TYR A 39 -2.19 -3.37 -4.43
N THR A 40 -2.80 -2.78 -5.43
CA THR A 40 -4.25 -2.84 -5.64
C THR A 40 -4.65 -4.23 -6.11
N ASP A 41 -3.87 -4.87 -6.98
CA ASP A 41 -4.08 -6.27 -7.37
C ASP A 41 -3.91 -7.22 -6.17
N MET A 42 -2.91 -7.00 -5.32
CA MET A 42 -2.75 -7.75 -4.08
C MET A 42 -3.96 -7.58 -3.15
N LEU A 43 -4.38 -6.33 -2.89
CA LEU A 43 -5.56 -6.03 -2.07
C LEU A 43 -6.83 -6.70 -2.63
N VAL A 44 -7.10 -6.57 -3.93
CA VAL A 44 -8.29 -7.16 -4.55
C VAL A 44 -8.25 -8.70 -4.48
N LYS A 45 -7.09 -9.32 -4.63
CA LYS A 45 -6.93 -10.77 -4.43
C LYS A 45 -7.19 -11.17 -2.99
N GLU A 46 -6.65 -10.44 -2.03
CA GLU A 46 -6.85 -10.68 -0.61
C GLU A 46 -8.34 -10.60 -0.23
N ILE A 47 -9.02 -9.54 -0.70
CA ILE A 47 -10.48 -9.37 -0.53
C ILE A 47 -11.26 -10.54 -1.13
N LYS A 48 -10.85 -11.06 -2.30
CA LYS A 48 -11.52 -12.21 -2.94
C LYS A 48 -11.35 -13.50 -2.17
N ILE A 49 -10.21 -13.70 -1.51
CA ILE A 49 -9.88 -14.92 -0.77
C ILE A 49 -10.51 -14.88 0.63
N ASN A 50 -10.29 -13.79 1.35
CA ASN A 50 -10.58 -13.67 2.78
C ASN A 50 -11.77 -12.77 3.11
N GLY A 51 -12.30 -12.03 2.13
CA GLY A 51 -13.28 -10.98 2.38
C GLY A 51 -12.69 -9.77 3.12
N ILE A 52 -13.47 -8.71 3.26
CA ILE A 52 -13.08 -7.56 4.08
C ILE A 52 -13.55 -7.82 5.51
N SER A 53 -12.61 -7.81 6.47
CA SER A 53 -12.91 -8.01 7.89
C SER A 53 -13.29 -6.71 8.59
N ASN A 54 -12.61 -5.61 8.25
CA ASN A 54 -12.96 -4.28 8.77
C ASN A 54 -12.48 -3.18 7.81
N VAL A 55 -13.20 -2.06 7.77
CA VAL A 55 -12.74 -0.84 7.12
C VAL A 55 -12.93 0.33 8.07
N LEU A 56 -11.81 0.87 8.56
CA LEU A 56 -11.79 2.12 9.33
C LEU A 56 -11.52 3.28 8.38
N THR A 57 -12.41 4.27 8.35
CA THR A 57 -12.22 5.51 7.61
C THR A 57 -11.83 6.64 8.53
N LEU A 58 -10.95 7.52 8.06
CA LEU A 58 -10.42 8.66 8.80
C LEU A 58 -10.53 9.93 7.95
N GLU A 59 -11.20 10.95 8.49
CA GLU A 59 -11.14 12.33 8.00
C GLU A 59 -9.98 13.04 8.70
N THR A 60 -8.99 13.49 7.94
CA THR A 60 -7.67 13.89 8.48
C THR A 60 -7.59 15.33 9.01
N ASN A 61 -8.59 16.16 8.77
CA ASN A 61 -8.62 17.53 9.26
C ASN A 61 -9.07 17.58 10.72
N LEU A 62 -10.16 16.89 11.04
CA LEU A 62 -10.74 16.80 12.38
C LEU A 62 -10.37 15.51 13.11
N ASN A 63 -9.60 14.62 12.46
CA ASN A 63 -9.25 13.28 12.97
C ASN A 63 -10.49 12.47 13.37
N LYS A 64 -11.58 12.59 12.60
CA LYS A 64 -12.80 11.83 12.83
C LYS A 64 -12.67 10.45 12.22
N GLU A 65 -12.99 9.43 12.99
CA GLU A 65 -12.92 8.03 12.57
C GLU A 65 -14.31 7.42 12.53
N ARG A 66 -14.56 6.57 11.51
CA ARG A 66 -15.81 5.81 11.36
C ARG A 66 -15.52 4.46 10.74
N ASN A 67 -16.01 3.38 11.35
CA ASN A 67 -16.03 2.08 10.68
C ASN A 67 -17.15 2.06 9.63
N LEU A 68 -16.86 1.54 8.45
CA LEU A 68 -17.88 1.38 7.41
C LEU A 68 -18.88 0.28 7.79
N LYS A 69 -20.15 0.51 7.46
CA LYS A 69 -21.21 -0.50 7.53
C LYS A 69 -21.12 -1.44 6.33
N ASP A 70 -21.82 -2.57 6.38
CA ASP A 70 -21.82 -3.55 5.27
C ASP A 70 -22.29 -2.95 3.94
N GLU A 71 -23.25 -2.03 3.97
CA GLU A 71 -23.73 -1.31 2.78
C GLU A 71 -22.65 -0.41 2.15
N ASP A 72 -21.88 0.28 3.00
CA ASP A 72 -20.76 1.15 2.61
C ASP A 72 -19.58 0.33 2.06
N ILE A 73 -19.33 -0.84 2.64
CA ILE A 73 -18.32 -1.79 2.15
C ILE A 73 -18.65 -2.25 0.72
N LYS A 74 -19.93 -2.43 0.37
CA LYS A 74 -20.33 -2.76 -1.01
C LYS A 74 -19.97 -1.64 -1.98
N SER A 75 -20.11 -0.38 -1.58
CA SER A 75 -19.69 0.77 -2.40
C SER A 75 -18.19 0.77 -2.65
N LEU A 76 -17.38 0.46 -1.63
CA LEU A 76 -15.94 0.29 -1.77
C LEU A 76 -15.56 -0.89 -2.70
N ILE A 77 -16.25 -2.02 -2.60
CA ILE A 77 -16.04 -3.16 -3.51
C ILE A 77 -16.41 -2.77 -4.95
N ASN A 78 -17.50 -2.04 -5.15
CA ASN A 78 -17.90 -1.55 -6.47
C ASN A 78 -16.86 -0.62 -7.08
N PHE A 79 -16.21 0.24 -6.29
CA PHE A 79 -15.07 1.02 -6.75
C PHE A 79 -13.98 0.13 -7.34
N PHE A 80 -13.53 -0.91 -6.62
CA PHE A 80 -12.50 -1.84 -7.11
C PHE A 80 -12.90 -2.60 -8.38
N ASN A 81 -14.19 -2.89 -8.55
CA ASN A 81 -14.70 -3.55 -9.76
C ASN A 81 -14.74 -2.63 -10.99
N LEU A 82 -14.75 -1.30 -10.78
CA LEU A 82 -14.89 -0.31 -11.85
C LEU A 82 -13.57 0.31 -12.30
N ILE A 83 -12.56 0.34 -11.42
CA ILE A 83 -11.22 0.81 -11.81
C ILE A 83 -10.60 -0.10 -12.87
N LYS A 84 -9.93 0.52 -13.85
CA LYS A 84 -9.25 -0.17 -14.95
C LYS A 84 -7.77 0.15 -14.92
N THR A 85 -6.96 -0.65 -15.60
CA THR A 85 -5.51 -0.43 -15.73
C THR A 85 -5.15 0.99 -16.22
N LYS A 86 -5.98 1.59 -17.08
CA LYS A 86 -5.81 2.98 -17.56
C LYS A 86 -5.88 4.05 -16.46
N ASN A 87 -6.51 3.75 -15.32
CA ASN A 87 -6.63 4.67 -14.20
C ASN A 87 -5.32 4.74 -13.38
N PHE A 88 -4.41 3.78 -13.53
CA PHE A 88 -3.20 3.72 -12.72
C PHE A 88 -2.06 4.53 -13.36
N LEU A 89 -1.49 5.43 -12.55
CA LEU A 89 -0.43 6.33 -12.98
C LEU A 89 0.95 5.66 -12.79
N ALA A 90 1.86 5.92 -13.73
CA ALA A 90 3.23 5.40 -13.68
C ALA A 90 4.09 6.06 -12.60
N SER A 91 3.74 7.27 -12.18
CA SER A 91 4.45 8.06 -11.19
C SER A 91 3.47 8.86 -10.33
N SER A 92 3.96 9.34 -9.17
CA SER A 92 3.17 10.21 -8.30
C SER A 92 2.74 11.50 -9.03
N PRO A 93 1.44 11.83 -9.06
CA PRO A 93 0.97 13.11 -9.60
C PRO A 93 1.30 14.25 -8.62
N LYS A 94 0.94 15.48 -8.99
CA LYS A 94 1.04 16.62 -8.07
C LYS A 94 -0.05 16.50 -7.00
N LEU A 95 0.33 15.97 -5.84
CA LEU A 95 -0.57 15.71 -4.72
C LEU A 95 -0.55 16.84 -3.68
N PRO A 96 -1.67 17.08 -2.96
CA PRO A 96 -1.68 17.84 -1.72
C PRO A 96 -0.72 17.25 -0.68
N LYS A 97 -0.32 18.07 0.30
CA LYS A 97 0.64 17.68 1.35
C LYS A 97 0.13 16.51 2.22
N LYS A 98 -1.17 16.45 2.46
CA LYS A 98 -1.83 15.36 3.20
C LYS A 98 -3.08 14.91 2.44
N PRO A 99 -3.46 13.62 2.51
CA PRO A 99 -4.75 13.19 2.01
C PRO A 99 -5.87 13.80 2.87
N GLU A 100 -7.04 14.04 2.29
CA GLU A 100 -8.22 14.52 3.01
C GLU A 100 -8.84 13.37 3.83
N PHE A 101 -8.90 12.18 3.24
CA PHE A 101 -9.41 10.97 3.89
C PHE A 101 -8.44 9.80 3.80
N LYS A 102 -8.57 8.84 4.70
CA LYS A 102 -7.88 7.55 4.64
C LYS A 102 -8.84 6.40 4.87
N PHE A 103 -8.62 5.30 4.17
CA PHE A 103 -9.21 4.00 4.49
C PHE A 103 -8.10 3.09 5.04
N TYR A 104 -8.39 2.40 6.14
CA TYR A 104 -7.60 1.29 6.65
C TYR A 104 -8.42 0.01 6.49
N ILE A 105 -8.03 -0.81 5.52
CA ILE A 105 -8.75 -2.02 5.13
C ILE A 105 -8.02 -3.21 5.72
N SER A 106 -8.71 -3.98 6.56
CA SER A 106 -8.23 -5.27 7.08
C SER A 106 -8.89 -6.40 6.32
N SER A 107 -8.10 -7.32 5.78
CA SER A 107 -8.56 -8.51 5.06
C SER A 107 -7.60 -9.66 5.39
N GLY A 108 -8.11 -10.72 6.03
CA GLY A 108 -7.26 -11.77 6.58
C GLY A 108 -6.27 -11.20 7.61
N ASN A 109 -4.97 -11.46 7.41
CA ASN A 109 -3.90 -10.92 8.24
C ASN A 109 -3.25 -9.64 7.64
N GLU A 110 -3.72 -9.21 6.48
CA GLU A 110 -3.15 -8.10 5.73
C GLU A 110 -3.89 -6.81 6.02
N LYS A 111 -3.15 -5.69 5.99
CA LYS A 111 -3.68 -4.34 6.18
C LYS A 111 -3.24 -3.44 5.06
N TYR A 112 -4.21 -2.76 4.46
CA TYR A 112 -3.98 -1.82 3.37
C TYR A 112 -4.49 -0.44 3.73
N VAL A 113 -3.84 0.57 3.14
CA VAL A 113 -4.18 1.97 3.28
C VAL A 113 -4.55 2.53 1.92
N ILE A 114 -5.70 3.19 1.84
CA ILE A 114 -6.03 4.06 0.72
C ILE A 114 -5.97 5.50 1.21
N ASN A 115 -5.09 6.30 0.61
CA ASN A 115 -5.06 7.75 0.82
C ASN A 115 -5.93 8.42 -0.23
N VAL A 116 -6.93 9.20 0.18
CA VAL A 116 -7.80 9.98 -0.71
C VAL A 116 -7.38 11.43 -0.65
N TYR A 117 -6.87 11.98 -1.75
CA TYR A 117 -6.32 13.33 -1.75
C TYR A 117 -7.32 14.39 -2.16
N ASN A 118 -8.10 14.13 -3.21
CA ASN A 118 -9.11 15.01 -3.78
C ASN A 118 -10.01 14.21 -4.72
N GLU A 119 -10.86 14.88 -5.50
CA GLU A 119 -11.79 14.26 -6.44
C GLU A 119 -11.10 13.47 -7.57
N LYS A 120 -9.80 13.69 -7.78
CA LYS A 120 -9.03 13.07 -8.88
C LYS A 120 -8.11 11.97 -8.41
N TYR A 121 -7.41 12.14 -7.30
CA TYR A 121 -6.29 11.26 -6.97
C TYR A 121 -6.48 10.50 -5.66
N ILE A 122 -6.21 9.21 -5.72
CA ILE A 122 -5.97 8.36 -4.55
C ILE A 122 -4.65 7.62 -4.68
N SER A 123 -4.19 7.04 -3.58
CA SER A 123 -3.12 6.05 -3.60
C SER A 123 -3.44 4.82 -2.77
N VAL A 124 -2.94 3.65 -3.17
CA VAL A 124 -3.09 2.38 -2.45
C VAL A 124 -1.73 1.80 -2.09
N HIS A 125 -1.57 1.35 -0.85
CA HIS A 125 -0.38 0.63 -0.39
C HIS A 125 -0.69 -0.25 0.82
N PRO A 126 0.07 -1.32 1.07
CA PRO A 126 0.00 -2.06 2.33
C PRO A 126 0.58 -1.22 3.47
N TRP A 127 0.23 -1.57 4.71
CA TRP A 127 0.70 -0.88 5.91
C TRP A 127 2.23 -0.86 6.02
N ASP A 128 2.89 -1.93 5.57
CA ASP A 128 4.33 -2.16 5.61
C ASP A 128 4.99 -2.21 4.20
N GLY A 129 4.37 -1.52 3.23
CA GLY A 129 4.83 -1.51 1.84
C GLY A 129 6.24 -0.96 1.64
N ASN A 130 6.99 -1.61 0.76
CA ASN A 130 8.38 -1.31 0.41
C ASN A 130 8.58 -0.72 -1.00
N TYR A 131 7.55 -0.73 -1.84
CA TYR A 131 7.51 -0.08 -3.15
C TYR A 131 6.76 1.25 -3.08
N PRO A 132 6.94 2.13 -4.08
CA PRO A 132 6.07 3.29 -4.24
C PRO A 132 4.59 2.88 -4.30
N MET A 133 3.72 3.73 -3.76
CA MET A 133 2.27 3.51 -3.74
C MET A 133 1.72 3.32 -5.16
N ASP A 134 0.62 2.59 -5.30
CA ASP A 134 -0.19 2.65 -6.51
C ASP A 134 -0.89 4.01 -6.52
N TYR A 135 -0.81 4.78 -7.61
CA TYR A 135 -1.55 6.04 -7.75
C TYR A 135 -2.65 5.85 -8.78
N ILE A 136 -3.86 6.32 -8.46
CA ILE A 136 -5.06 6.12 -9.28
C ILE A 136 -5.71 7.46 -9.58
N ASP A 137 -6.00 7.70 -10.86
CA ASP A 137 -6.79 8.82 -11.37
C ASP A 137 -8.26 8.42 -11.53
N MET A 138 -9.12 9.12 -10.80
CA MET A 138 -10.58 8.98 -10.74
C MET A 138 -11.32 10.04 -11.57
N THR A 139 -10.63 10.85 -12.37
CA THR A 139 -11.25 11.95 -13.16
C THR A 139 -12.39 11.46 -14.05
N ASP A 140 -12.24 10.29 -14.67
CA ASP A 140 -13.27 9.66 -15.52
C ASP A 140 -14.36 8.90 -14.74
N MET A 141 -14.26 8.85 -13.41
CA MET A 141 -15.15 8.05 -12.58
C MET A 141 -16.43 8.82 -12.25
N LYS A 142 -17.59 8.16 -12.41
CA LYS A 142 -18.87 8.75 -12.00
C LYS A 142 -18.85 9.07 -10.50
N PRO A 143 -19.47 10.19 -10.08
CA PRO A 143 -19.44 10.62 -8.68
C PRO A 143 -19.87 9.55 -7.67
N LEU A 144 -20.87 8.74 -8.01
CA LEU A 144 -21.38 7.65 -7.17
C LEU A 144 -20.31 6.60 -6.79
N TYR A 145 -19.29 6.43 -7.62
CA TYR A 145 -18.23 5.44 -7.39
C TYR A 145 -16.91 6.08 -6.97
N ASN A 146 -16.84 7.40 -6.93
CA ASN A 146 -15.61 8.12 -6.59
C ASN A 146 -15.43 8.14 -5.06
N LEU A 147 -14.28 7.67 -4.59
CA LEU A 147 -14.01 7.54 -3.14
C LEU A 147 -13.98 8.89 -2.41
N TYR A 148 -13.66 9.98 -3.09
CA TYR A 148 -13.72 11.32 -2.49
C TYR A 148 -15.14 11.71 -2.13
N TYR A 149 -16.08 11.62 -3.08
CA TYR A 149 -17.48 11.95 -2.83
C TYR A 149 -18.15 10.96 -1.89
N PHE A 150 -17.75 9.68 -1.93
CA PHE A 150 -18.18 8.70 -0.95
C PHE A 150 -17.75 9.08 0.47
N CYS A 151 -16.49 9.47 0.68
CA CYS A 151 -16.03 9.96 1.99
C CYS A 151 -16.80 11.21 2.45
N LYS A 152 -17.04 12.17 1.55
CA LYS A 152 -17.84 13.35 1.87
C LYS A 152 -19.23 12.98 2.37
N TYR A 153 -19.90 12.04 1.70
CA TYR A 153 -21.21 11.54 2.12
C TYR A 153 -21.19 10.92 3.53
N ILE A 154 -20.27 9.99 3.82
CA ILE A 154 -20.27 9.27 5.11
C ILE A 154 -19.81 10.13 6.31
N PHE A 155 -19.17 11.27 6.08
CA PHE A 155 -18.71 12.20 7.12
C PHE A 155 -19.56 13.48 7.23
N GLU A 156 -20.47 13.72 6.29
CA GLU A 156 -21.50 14.78 6.38
C GLU A 156 -22.79 14.29 7.05
N GLU A 157 -23.00 12.96 7.13
CA GLU A 157 -23.93 12.32 8.10
C GLU A 157 -23.47 12.52 9.56
#